data_AF-A0A967P709-F1
#
_entry.id   AF-A0A967P709-F1
#
_cell.length_a   1.000
_cell.length_b   1.000
_cell.length_c   1.000
_cell.angle_alpha   90.00
_cell.angle_beta   90.00
_cell.angle_gamma   90.00
#
_symmetry.space_group_name_H-M   'P 1'
#
loop_
_entity.id
_entity.type
_entity.pdbx_description
1 polymer ?
#
loop_
_entity_poly.entity_id
_entity_poly.type
_entity_poly.pdbx_seq_one_letter_code
_entity_poly.pdbx_strand_id
1 'polypeptide(L)' 'LMIEVTGDPSGPPGCTELMRPFVAKLDRAVIEDCGHWTQHEKPDELAAIMVAWLDRTFGPER' A
#
# COMPACT_ATOMS: atom_id res chain seq x y z
N LEU A 1 6.41 0.05 -3.16
CA LEU A 1 5.01 -0.13 -2.75
C LEU A 1 4.56 1.09 -1.97
N MET A 2 3.43 1.68 -2.34
CA MET A 2 2.70 2.65 -1.55
C MET A 2 1.29 2.11 -1.28
N ILE A 3 0.83 2.17 -0.04
CA ILE A 3 -0.50 1.67 0.35
C ILE A 3 -1.33 2.87 0.75
N GLU A 4 -2.44 3.06 0.06
CA GLU A 4 -3.47 4.05 0.37
C GLU A 4 -4.57 3.40 1.20
N VAL A 5 -5.25 4.19 2.03
CA VAL A 5 -6.39 3.74 2.82
C VAL A 5 -7.54 4.74 2.67
N THR A 6 -8.78 4.27 2.58
CA THR A 6 -9.91 5.15 2.20
C THR A 6 -10.63 5.83 3.37
N GLY A 7 -10.31 5.44 4.61
CA GLY A 7 -10.84 6.04 5.84
C GLY A 7 -9.93 7.08 6.49
N ASP A 8 -8.78 7.39 5.91
CA ASP A 8 -7.84 8.37 6.45
C ASP A 8 -8.05 9.78 5.85
N PRO A 9 -8.54 10.76 6.63
CA PRO A 9 -8.77 12.11 6.13
C PRO A 9 -7.47 12.87 5.79
N SER A 10 -6.31 12.40 6.26
CA SER A 10 -5.01 13.02 5.95
C SER A 10 -4.51 12.72 4.54
N GLY A 11 -5.01 11.66 3.92
CA GLY A 11 -4.66 11.23 2.57
C GLY A 11 -5.92 11.09 1.70
N PRO A 12 -6.41 12.15 1.05
CA PRO A 12 -7.56 12.04 0.18
C PRO A 12 -7.34 11.02 -0.96
N PRO A 13 -8.42 10.41 -1.48
CA PRO A 13 -8.33 9.37 -2.51
C PRO A 13 -7.48 9.79 -3.71
N GLY A 14 -6.56 8.92 -4.12
CA GLY A 14 -5.67 9.17 -5.24
C GLY A 14 -4.42 9.99 -4.91
N CYS A 15 -4.18 10.38 -3.65
CA CYS A 15 -2.96 11.09 -3.25
C CYS A 15 -1.68 10.36 -3.67
N THR A 16 -1.71 9.03 -3.67
CA THR A 16 -0.56 8.20 -4.04
C THR A 16 -0.24 8.28 -5.55
N GLU A 17 -1.13 8.83 -6.40
CA GLU A 17 -0.93 8.94 -7.86
C GLU A 17 0.10 10.01 -8.19
N LEU A 18 0.11 11.07 -7.37
CA LEU A 18 0.99 12.22 -7.48
C LEU A 18 2.47 11.83 -7.28
N MET A 19 2.75 10.62 -6.78
CA MET A 19 4.10 10.10 -6.57
C MET A 19 4.75 9.54 -7.85
N ARG A 20 3.98 9.22 -8.90
CA ARG A 20 4.51 8.58 -10.13
C ARG A 20 5.69 9.31 -10.76
N PRO A 21 5.72 10.66 -10.86
CA PRO A 21 6.85 11.36 -11.46
C PRO A 21 8.16 11.23 -10.67
N PHE A 22 8.07 10.86 -9.38
CA PHE A 22 9.21 10.86 -8.45
C PHE A 22 9.71 9.45 -8.14
N VAL A 23 8.92 8.41 -8.42
CA VAL A 23 9.23 7.02 -8.06
C VAL A 23 9.16 6.14 -9.31
N ALA A 24 10.31 5.78 -9.85
CA ALA A 24 10.44 5.06 -11.12
C ALA A 24 9.73 3.68 -11.16
N LYS A 25 9.64 2.99 -10.02
CA LYS A 25 8.94 1.69 -9.89
C LYS A 25 7.94 1.75 -8.72
N LEU A 26 6.86 2.49 -8.93
CA LEU A 26 5.80 2.66 -7.95
C LEU A 26 4.72 1.58 -8.07
N ASP A 27 4.81 0.54 -7.25
CA ASP A 27 3.67 -0.32 -6.95
C ASP A 27 2.69 0.39 -5.99
N ARG A 28 1.39 0.21 -6.19
CA ARG A 28 0.33 0.79 -5.37
C ARG A 28 -0.66 -0.28 -4.94
N ALA A 29 -1.24 -0.12 -3.74
CA ALA A 29 -2.39 -0.86 -3.27
C ALA A 29 -3.34 0.08 -2.51
N VAL A 30 -4.61 -0.30 -2.40
CA VAL A 30 -5.62 0.42 -1.62
C VAL A 30 -6.22 -0.56 -0.63
N ILE A 31 -6.35 -0.15 0.63
CA ILE A 31 -7.11 -0.86 1.66
C ILE A 31 -8.35 -0.04 1.96
N GLU A 32 -9.51 -0.60 1.62
CA GLU A 32 -10.80 0.04 1.84
C GLU A 32 -11.16 0.05 3.33
N ASP A 33 -12.04 0.96 3.76
CA ASP A 33 -12.60 1.01 5.13
C ASP A 33 -11.54 0.95 6.25
N CYS A 34 -10.43 1.66 6.07
CA CYS A 34 -9.31 1.69 7.00
C CYS A 34 -8.82 3.12 7.24
N GLY A 35 -8.57 3.47 8.49
CA GLY A 35 -7.96 4.73 8.90
C GLY A 35 -6.44 4.72 8.82
N HIS A 36 -5.86 5.80 9.39
CA HIS A 36 -4.43 6.11 9.32
C HIS A 36 -3.54 5.05 9.96
N TRP A 37 -4.03 4.31 10.96
CA TRP A 37 -3.23 3.35 11.71
C TRP A 37 -3.47 1.94 11.18
N THR A 38 -3.19 1.76 9.90
CA THR A 38 -3.47 0.54 9.12
C THR A 38 -2.96 -0.74 9.78
N GLN A 39 -1.77 -0.69 10.39
CA GLN A 39 -1.18 -1.83 11.13
C GLN A 39 -1.99 -2.26 12.36
N HIS A 40 -2.78 -1.37 12.96
CA HIS A 40 -3.67 -1.67 14.09
C HIS A 40 -5.08 -2.02 13.62
N GLU A 41 -5.55 -1.36 12.56
CA GLU A 41 -6.94 -1.48 12.09
C GLU A 41 -7.17 -2.70 11.21
N LYS A 42 -6.24 -2.98 10.28
CA LYS A 42 -6.32 -4.10 9.32
C LYS A 42 -4.97 -4.82 9.17
N PRO A 43 -4.43 -5.39 10.25
CA PRO A 43 -3.10 -6.02 10.24
C PRO A 43 -2.96 -7.15 9.22
N ASP A 44 -3.97 -8.01 9.09
CA ASP A 44 -3.89 -9.19 8.22
C ASP A 44 -3.91 -8.81 6.73
N GLU A 45 -4.77 -7.87 6.34
CA GLU A 45 -4.88 -7.38 4.96
C GLU A 45 -3.61 -6.62 4.57
N LEU A 46 -3.11 -5.75 5.46
CA LEU A 46 -1.84 -5.05 5.27
C LEU A 46 -0.68 -6.05 5.11
N ALA A 47 -0.58 -7.04 6.00
CA ALA A 47 0.47 -8.05 5.97
C ALA A 47 0.43 -8.87 4.68
N ALA A 48 -0.75 -9.30 4.24
CA ALA A 48 -0.90 -10.05 2.99
C ALA A 48 -0.39 -9.25 1.78
N ILE A 49 -0.74 -7.96 1.68
CA ILE A 49 -0.27 -7.07 0.62
C ILE A 49 1.25 -6.92 0.66
N MET A 50 1.81 -6.68 1.84
CA MET A 50 3.25 -6.48 2.02
C MET A 50 4.05 -7.73 1.67
N VAL A 51 3.65 -8.90 2.18
CA VAL A 51 4.31 -10.18 1.90
C VAL A 51 4.23 -10.52 0.42
N ALA A 52 3.06 -10.40 -0.20
CA ALA A 52 2.90 -10.66 -1.63
C ALA A 52 3.75 -9.72 -2.51
N TRP A 53 3.93 -8.47 -2.09
CA TRP A 53 4.83 -7.53 -2.77
C TRP A 53 6.30 -7.90 -2.58
N LEU A 54 6.71 -8.25 -1.35
CA LEU A 54 8.08 -8.67 -1.05
C LEU A 54 8.47 -9.91 -1.83
N ASP A 55 7.63 -10.95 -1.85
CA ASP A 55 7.87 -12.19 -2.59
C ASP A 55 8.00 -11.94 -4.09
N ARG A 56 7.15 -11.08 -4.67
CA ARG A 56 7.23 -10.73 -6.09
C ARG A 56 8.46 -9.89 -6.43
N THR A 57 8.91 -9.05 -5.51
CA THR A 57 9.97 -8.06 -5.77
C THR A 57 11.35 -8.60 -5.47
N PHE A 58 11.48 -9.45 -4.45
CA PHE A 58 12.74 -9.93 -3.90
C PHE A 58 12.76 -11.43 -3.60
N GLY A 59 11.65 -12.14 -3.80
CA GLY A 59 11.61 -13.59 -3.62
C GLY A 59 12.54 -14.31 -4.59
N PRO A 60 12.90 -15.57 -4.29
CA PRO A 60 13.75 -16.36 -5.17
C PRO A 60 13.13 -16.50 -6.56
N GLU A 61 13.96 -16.52 -7.60
CA GLU A 61 13.55 -16.92 -8.95
C GLU A 61 12.92 -18.32 -8.85
N ARG A 62 11.65 -18.44 -9.23
CA ARG A 62 10.95 -19.73 -9.28
C ARG A 62 11.21 -20.44 -10.60
#